data_AF-A0A933RVY4-F1
#
_entry.id   AF-A0A933RVY4-F1
#
_cell.length_a   1.000
_cell.length_b   1.000
_cell.length_c   1.000
_cell.angle_alpha   90.00
_cell.angle_beta   90.00
_cell.angle_gamma   90.00
#
_symmetry.space_group_name_H-M   'P 1'
#
loop_
_entity.id
_entity.type
_entity.pdbx_description
1 polymer ?
#
loop_
_entity_poly.entity_id
_entity_poly.type
_entity_poly.pdbx_seq_one_letter_code
_entity_poly.pdbx_strand_id
1 'polypeptide(L)'
;MYELVEYLLRGALLGITYGLLAFPVSLLFSTTGSVDVALGAYAVLAVAVAYSIGGPVGILAAILATVFASFVVGIISLRLNRPGAVDHVTAVLGTFGLAMFLESLILSVFGTNPMIRQPFDTFWNIGGIRISPQTGINAAVCLVILTALFVVLRKTPFGRSMRASAANPVGASLNGIPVRQIWFATYLLGGLLAGVAGVLILYTTGADYSSAFTLTIWGFGSAIIFGMNSPLRGFAGGLIIGMVQALCSGYLPGAWATAIPLVVIFVVLSMGRMNQIVSTGGRV
;
A
#
# COMPACT_ATOMS: atom_id res chain seq x y z
N MET A 1 25.58 -17.56 -9.73
CA MET A 1 24.51 -18.13 -8.88
C MET A 1 24.18 -17.25 -7.68
N TYR A 2 25.18 -16.66 -7.02
CA TYR A 2 25.00 -15.75 -5.87
C TYR A 2 24.18 -14.50 -6.21
N GLU A 3 24.40 -13.90 -7.39
CA GLU A 3 23.68 -12.70 -7.85
C GLU A 3 22.17 -12.93 -8.01
N LEU A 4 21.75 -14.08 -8.57
CA LEU A 4 20.34 -14.41 -8.71
C LEU A 4 19.65 -14.53 -7.34
N VAL A 5 20.31 -15.18 -6.38
CA VAL A 5 19.80 -15.30 -5.01
C VAL A 5 19.72 -13.94 -4.33
N GLU A 6 20.69 -13.06 -4.56
CA GLU A 6 20.68 -11.69 -4.04
C GLU A 6 19.54 -10.85 -4.64
N TYR A 7 19.29 -10.93 -5.95
CA TYR A 7 18.17 -10.24 -6.59
C TYR A 7 16.81 -10.79 -6.14
N LEU A 8 16.68 -12.11 -5.96
CA LEU A 8 15.46 -12.71 -5.43
C LEU A 8 15.18 -12.25 -3.99
N LEU A 9 16.21 -12.19 -3.15
CA LEU A 9 16.08 -11.67 -1.78
C LEU A 9 15.69 -10.20 -1.77
N ARG A 10 16.38 -9.35 -2.55
CA ARG A 10 16.02 -7.92 -2.68
C ARG A 10 14.59 -7.74 -3.22
N GLY A 11 14.20 -8.54 -4.21
CA GLY A 11 12.86 -8.51 -4.80
C GLY A 11 11.77 -8.96 -3.85
N ALA A 12 12.03 -9.97 -3.02
CA ALA A 12 11.11 -10.36 -1.95
C ALA A 12 10.88 -9.20 -0.97
N LEU A 13 11.91 -8.43 -0.62
CA LEU A 13 11.77 -7.30 0.30
C LEU A 13 10.97 -6.14 -0.31
N LEU A 14 11.30 -5.74 -1.54
CA LEU A 14 10.51 -4.75 -2.27
C LEU A 14 9.06 -5.22 -2.44
N GLY A 15 8.88 -6.50 -2.68
CA GLY A 15 7.56 -7.07 -2.87
C GLY A 15 6.74 -7.10 -1.59
N ILE A 16 7.39 -7.30 -0.44
CA ILE A 16 6.79 -7.22 0.87
C ILE A 16 6.31 -5.79 1.16
N THR A 17 7.11 -4.76 0.86
CA THR A 17 6.71 -3.35 1.08
C THR A 17 5.60 -2.92 0.13
N TYR A 18 5.68 -3.28 -1.15
CA TYR A 18 4.58 -3.03 -2.11
C TYR A 18 3.33 -3.82 -1.76
N GLY A 19 3.47 -5.04 -1.26
CA GLY A 19 2.36 -5.85 -0.76
C GLY A 19 1.68 -5.17 0.43
N LEU A 20 2.45 -4.55 1.33
CA LEU A 20 1.91 -3.82 2.47
C LEU A 20 1.15 -2.55 2.05
N LEU A 21 1.57 -1.89 0.98
CA LEU A 21 0.81 -0.79 0.33
C LEU A 21 -0.41 -1.30 -0.44
N ALA A 22 -0.34 -2.49 -1.04
CA ALA A 22 -1.43 -3.09 -1.81
C ALA A 22 -2.58 -3.57 -0.92
N PHE A 23 -2.25 -4.08 0.27
CA PHE A 23 -3.23 -4.61 1.21
C PHE A 23 -4.36 -3.62 1.56
N PRO A 24 -4.08 -2.38 2.01
CA PRO A 24 -5.13 -1.43 2.34
C PRO A 24 -5.94 -0.98 1.13
N VAL A 25 -5.33 -0.92 -0.07
CA VAL A 25 -6.06 -0.66 -1.32
C VAL A 25 -7.12 -1.73 -1.56
N SER A 26 -6.75 -3.01 -1.48
CA SER A 26 -7.70 -4.12 -1.64
C SER A 26 -8.75 -4.14 -0.52
N LEU A 27 -8.37 -3.84 0.71
CA LEU A 27 -9.30 -3.80 1.84
C LEU A 27 -10.34 -2.68 1.69
N LEU A 28 -9.90 -1.49 1.27
CA LEU A 28 -10.77 -0.33 1.07
C LEU A 28 -11.70 -0.54 -0.13
N PHE A 29 -11.18 -1.09 -1.22
CA PHE A 29 -11.99 -1.46 -2.37
C PHE A 29 -13.03 -2.53 -2.04
N SER A 30 -12.64 -3.59 -1.33
CA SER A 30 -13.56 -4.64 -0.94
C SER A 30 -14.69 -4.14 -0.03
N THR A 31 -14.48 -3.10 0.77
CA THR A 31 -15.47 -2.62 1.74
C THR A 31 -16.31 -1.45 1.24
N THR A 32 -15.74 -0.58 0.41
CA THR A 32 -16.39 0.67 -0.06
C THR A 32 -16.67 0.69 -1.56
N GLY A 33 -16.03 -0.18 -2.35
CA GLY A 33 -16.07 -0.13 -3.82
C GLY A 33 -15.26 1.04 -4.41
N SER A 34 -14.57 1.82 -3.58
CA SER A 34 -13.72 2.95 -3.98
C SER A 34 -12.26 2.71 -3.62
N VAL A 35 -11.36 3.57 -4.09
CA VAL A 35 -9.92 3.47 -3.87
C VAL A 35 -9.43 4.76 -3.24
N ASP A 36 -8.53 4.66 -2.26
CA ASP A 36 -7.85 5.82 -1.71
C ASP A 36 -6.54 6.07 -2.46
N VAL A 37 -6.48 7.17 -3.19
CA VAL A 37 -5.29 7.56 -3.98
C VAL A 37 -4.24 8.28 -3.12
N ALA A 38 -4.61 8.72 -1.91
CA ALA A 38 -3.70 9.38 -0.98
C ALA A 38 -2.76 8.41 -0.23
N LEU A 39 -2.88 7.11 -0.49
CA LEU A 39 -2.13 6.08 0.22
C LEU A 39 -0.59 6.28 0.15
N GLY A 40 -0.07 6.61 -1.02
CA GLY A 40 1.35 6.91 -1.20
C GLY A 40 1.77 8.23 -0.53
N ALA A 41 0.87 9.21 -0.44
CA ALA A 41 1.14 10.44 0.30
C ALA A 41 1.26 10.18 1.81
N TYR A 42 0.48 9.25 2.37
CA TYR A 42 0.69 8.80 3.76
C TYR A 42 2.05 8.12 3.92
N ALA A 43 2.45 7.25 2.98
CA ALA A 43 3.74 6.59 3.06
C ALA A 43 4.90 7.59 3.06
N VAL A 44 4.85 8.60 2.19
CA VAL A 44 5.86 9.68 2.14
C VAL A 44 5.82 10.54 3.41
N LEU A 45 4.64 10.84 3.96
CA LEU A 45 4.53 11.53 5.25
C LEU A 45 5.24 10.74 6.36
N ALA A 46 5.08 9.42 6.37
CA ALA A 46 5.76 8.55 7.33
C ALA A 46 7.28 8.65 7.19
N VAL A 47 7.79 8.60 5.95
CA VAL A 47 9.22 8.79 5.64
C VAL A 47 9.70 10.13 6.18
N ALA A 48 8.97 11.22 5.89
CA ALA A 48 9.30 12.58 6.29
C ALA A 48 9.43 12.75 7.81
N VAL A 49 8.42 12.26 8.55
CA VAL A 49 8.39 12.34 10.01
C VAL A 49 9.43 11.42 10.65
N ALA A 50 9.59 10.20 10.14
CA ALA A 50 10.55 9.25 10.69
C ALA A 50 12.00 9.70 10.50
N TYR A 51 12.33 10.31 9.36
CA TYR A 51 13.68 10.81 9.08
C TYR A 51 14.00 12.10 9.86
N SER A 52 13.04 13.01 10.00
CA SER A 52 13.25 14.29 10.69
C SER A 52 13.48 14.13 12.19
N ILE A 53 12.69 13.28 12.86
CA ILE A 53 12.81 13.04 14.31
C ILE A 53 13.90 12.00 14.58
N GLY A 54 13.93 10.93 13.80
CA GLY A 54 14.85 9.81 14.00
C GLY A 54 14.54 8.95 15.24
N GLY A 55 15.18 7.77 15.30
CA GLY A 55 15.05 6.83 16.41
C GLY A 55 13.66 6.20 16.57
N PRO A 56 13.43 5.46 17.67
CA PRO A 56 12.14 4.79 17.93
C PRO A 56 10.98 5.77 18.07
N VAL A 57 11.25 6.98 18.59
CA VAL A 57 10.25 8.05 18.75
C VAL A 57 9.79 8.57 17.38
N GLY A 58 10.70 8.70 16.41
CA GLY A 58 10.34 9.08 15.04
C GLY A 58 9.44 8.06 14.35
N ILE A 59 9.64 6.76 14.60
CA ILE A 59 8.78 5.70 14.05
C ILE A 59 7.35 5.83 14.60
N LEU A 60 7.21 6.00 15.92
CA LEU A 60 5.90 6.17 16.55
C LEU A 60 5.22 7.46 16.05
N ALA A 61 5.96 8.56 15.98
CA ALA A 61 5.45 9.83 15.46
C ALA A 61 4.99 9.71 14.00
N ALA A 62 5.74 8.99 13.15
CA ALA A 62 5.37 8.73 11.76
C ALA A 62 4.07 7.93 11.63
N ILE A 63 3.91 6.87 12.44
CA ILE A 63 2.68 6.07 12.46
C ILE A 63 1.50 6.93 12.96
N LEU A 64 1.68 7.72 14.02
CA LEU A 64 0.61 8.59 14.51
C LEU A 64 0.22 9.67 13.50
N ALA A 65 1.19 10.28 12.82
CA ALA A 65 0.94 11.32 11.83
C ALA A 65 0.22 10.76 10.59
N THR A 66 0.57 9.56 10.14
CA THR A 66 -0.14 8.88 9.03
C THR A 66 -1.53 8.42 9.41
N VAL A 67 -1.73 7.90 10.62
CA VAL A 67 -3.07 7.59 11.15
C VAL A 67 -3.91 8.87 11.22
N PHE A 68 -3.35 9.98 11.69
CA PHE A 68 -4.05 11.26 11.71
C PHE A 68 -4.40 11.78 10.31
N ALA A 69 -3.46 11.70 9.36
CA ALA A 69 -3.73 12.06 7.97
C ALA A 69 -4.86 11.21 7.37
N SER A 70 -4.82 9.89 7.57
CA SER A 70 -5.88 8.99 7.11
C SER A 70 -7.21 9.19 7.83
N PHE A 71 -7.20 9.66 9.09
CA PHE A 71 -8.39 10.04 9.84
C PHE A 71 -9.06 11.25 9.18
N VAL A 72 -8.28 12.28 8.84
CA VAL A 72 -8.78 13.48 8.14
C VAL A 72 -9.35 13.11 6.77
N VAL A 73 -8.59 12.35 5.97
CA VAL A 73 -9.07 11.90 4.65
C VAL A 73 -10.31 11.02 4.78
N GLY A 74 -10.31 10.09 5.73
CA GLY A 74 -11.45 9.23 6.02
C GLY A 74 -12.71 10.04 6.34
N ILE A 75 -12.64 11.10 7.14
CA ILE A 75 -13.80 11.96 7.44
C ILE A 75 -14.28 12.66 6.17
N ILE A 76 -13.36 13.24 5.40
CA ILE A 76 -13.69 13.99 4.18
C ILE A 76 -14.35 13.07 3.16
N SER A 77 -13.76 11.89 2.91
CA SER A 77 -14.33 10.86 2.04
C SER A 77 -15.72 10.41 2.52
N LEU A 78 -15.94 10.27 3.82
CA LEU A 78 -17.26 9.91 4.40
C LEU A 78 -18.30 11.02 4.35
N ARG A 79 -17.88 12.27 4.09
CA ARG A 79 -18.75 13.45 3.89
C ARG A 79 -19.10 13.62 2.42
N LEU A 80 -18.15 13.32 1.54
CA LEU A 80 -18.34 13.31 0.08
C LEU A 80 -19.22 12.14 -0.37
N ASN A 81 -18.95 10.92 0.15
CA ASN A 81 -19.80 9.76 -0.11
C ASN A 81 -21.03 9.77 0.81
N ARG A 82 -22.14 10.33 0.30
CA ARG A 82 -23.46 10.15 0.94
C ARG A 82 -23.96 8.72 0.70
N PRO A 83 -24.46 8.01 1.72
CA PRO A 83 -25.05 6.70 1.54
C PRO A 83 -26.24 6.80 0.57
N GLY A 84 -26.10 6.21 -0.62
CA GLY A 84 -27.15 6.14 -1.65
C GLY A 84 -26.88 6.91 -2.95
N ALA A 85 -25.91 7.82 -3.00
CA ALA A 85 -25.50 8.51 -4.24
C ALA A 85 -24.09 8.05 -4.63
N VAL A 86 -24.02 6.85 -5.24
CA VAL A 86 -22.77 6.14 -5.46
C VAL A 86 -22.09 6.62 -6.74
N ASP A 87 -21.54 7.83 -6.70
CA ASP A 87 -20.57 8.22 -7.72
C ASP A 87 -19.15 7.90 -7.21
N HIS A 88 -18.72 6.66 -7.46
CA HIS A 88 -17.39 6.15 -7.08
C HIS A 88 -16.26 7.06 -7.60
N VAL A 89 -16.50 7.75 -8.71
CA VAL A 89 -15.55 8.69 -9.32
C VAL A 89 -15.29 9.89 -8.41
N THR A 90 -16.35 10.45 -7.82
CA THR A 90 -16.26 11.58 -6.89
C THR A 90 -15.41 11.25 -5.65
N ALA A 91 -15.54 10.04 -5.10
CA ALA A 91 -14.74 9.59 -3.97
C ALA A 91 -13.24 9.51 -4.31
N VAL A 92 -12.92 8.94 -5.47
CA VAL A 92 -11.53 8.82 -5.96
C VAL A 92 -10.94 10.20 -6.23
N LEU A 93 -11.67 11.09 -6.92
CA LEU A 93 -11.24 12.47 -7.18
C LEU A 93 -11.00 13.26 -5.89
N GLY A 94 -11.86 13.07 -4.87
CA GLY A 94 -11.67 13.68 -3.56
C GLY A 94 -10.37 13.23 -2.89
N THR A 95 -10.07 11.93 -2.91
CA THR A 95 -8.80 11.41 -2.36
C THR A 95 -7.59 11.83 -3.18
N PHE A 96 -7.73 11.99 -4.50
CA PHE A 96 -6.66 12.50 -5.36
C PHE A 96 -6.30 13.95 -5.04
N GLY A 97 -7.31 14.81 -4.87
CA GLY A 97 -7.10 16.20 -4.44
C GLY A 97 -6.42 16.28 -3.06
N LEU A 98 -6.82 15.41 -2.14
CA LEU A 98 -6.19 15.30 -0.82
C LEU A 98 -4.75 14.77 -0.91
N ALA A 99 -4.48 13.81 -1.79
CA ALA A 99 -3.14 13.28 -2.03
C ALA A 99 -2.19 14.40 -2.49
N MET A 100 -2.62 15.17 -3.50
CA MET A 100 -1.86 16.31 -4.04
C MET A 100 -1.63 17.41 -3.01
N PHE A 101 -2.66 17.71 -2.21
CA PHE A 101 -2.54 18.67 -1.12
C PHE A 101 -1.54 18.21 -0.06
N LEU A 102 -1.61 16.94 0.36
CA LEU A 102 -0.70 16.37 1.36
C LEU A 102 0.73 16.33 0.84
N GLU A 103 0.93 15.91 -0.41
CA GLU A 103 2.25 15.90 -1.07
C GLU A 103 2.84 17.32 -1.16
N SER A 104 2.03 18.30 -1.58
CA SER A 104 2.45 19.71 -1.63
C SER A 104 2.81 20.26 -0.24
N LEU A 105 2.07 19.88 0.80
CA LEU A 105 2.36 20.26 2.18
C LEU A 105 3.71 19.68 2.64
N ILE A 106 3.96 18.40 2.34
CA ILE A 106 5.22 17.73 2.71
C ILE A 106 6.41 18.40 2.01
N LEU A 107 6.29 18.67 0.70
CA LEU A 107 7.34 19.35 -0.08
C LEU A 107 7.63 20.76 0.45
N SER A 108 6.59 21.49 0.88
CA SER A 108 6.73 22.84 1.43
C SER A 108 7.45 22.85 2.79
N VAL A 109 7.17 21.87 3.65
CA VAL A 109 7.75 21.81 5.01
C VAL A 109 9.15 21.18 5.02
N PHE A 110 9.35 20.10 4.27
CA PHE A 110 10.55 19.26 4.36
C PHE A 110 11.52 19.42 3.16
N GLY A 111 11.11 20.12 2.10
CA GLY A 111 11.90 20.37 0.90
C GLY A 111 11.94 19.18 -0.07
N THR A 112 12.94 19.17 -0.95
CA THR A 112 13.06 18.19 -2.07
C THR A 112 14.21 17.19 -1.89
N ASN A 113 14.94 17.23 -0.78
CA ASN A 113 16.14 16.40 -0.63
C ASN A 113 15.79 14.90 -0.44
N PRO A 114 16.47 13.98 -1.15
CA PRO A 114 16.25 12.54 -1.00
C PRO A 114 16.52 12.11 0.45
N MET A 115 15.54 11.49 1.10
CA MET A 115 15.69 10.95 2.45
C MET A 115 16.21 9.52 2.37
N ILE A 116 17.53 9.35 2.50
CA ILE A 116 18.15 8.04 2.73
C ILE A 116 18.73 8.05 4.14
N ARG A 117 18.10 7.31 5.07
CA ARG A 117 18.73 6.94 6.35
C ARG A 117 19.00 5.44 6.28
N GLN A 118 20.25 5.07 6.00
CA GLN A 118 20.74 3.72 6.24
C GLN A 118 21.29 3.66 7.68
N PRO A 119 20.55 3.15 8.67
CA PRO A 119 21.03 3.03 10.05
C PRO A 119 22.16 2.01 10.23
N PHE A 120 22.46 1.17 9.24
CA PHE A 120 23.53 0.18 9.33
C PHE A 120 24.38 0.16 8.05
N ASP A 121 25.66 0.55 8.17
CA ASP A 121 26.70 0.38 7.14
C ASP A 121 27.32 -1.04 7.13
N THR A 122 26.89 -1.90 8.08
CA THR A 122 27.49 -3.22 8.28
C THR A 122 26.78 -4.26 7.43
N PHE A 123 27.42 -4.75 6.38
CA PHE A 123 26.94 -5.88 5.58
C PHE A 123 27.40 -7.18 6.22
N TRP A 124 26.46 -8.08 6.53
CA TRP A 124 26.82 -9.44 6.89
C TRP A 124 27.07 -10.24 5.61
N ASN A 125 28.27 -10.80 5.50
CA ASN A 125 28.67 -11.60 4.37
C ASN A 125 28.57 -13.07 4.77
N ILE A 126 27.40 -13.68 4.52
CA ILE A 126 27.19 -15.11 4.79
C ILE A 126 27.38 -15.83 3.46
N GLY A 127 28.49 -16.56 3.32
CA GLY A 127 28.77 -17.38 2.13
C GLY A 127 28.91 -16.60 0.81
N GLY A 128 29.34 -15.33 0.86
CA GLY A 128 29.52 -14.48 -0.33
C GLY A 128 28.30 -13.67 -0.75
N ILE A 129 27.20 -13.72 0.02
CA ILE A 129 26.00 -12.90 -0.19
C ILE A 129 26.02 -11.73 0.81
N ARG A 130 26.00 -10.49 0.30
CA ARG A 130 25.94 -9.28 1.14
C ARG A 130 24.49 -9.02 1.56
N ILE A 131 24.14 -9.48 2.76
CA ILE A 131 22.82 -9.23 3.34
C ILE A 131 22.97 -8.14 4.39
N SER A 132 22.25 -7.03 4.23
CA SER A 132 22.16 -6.02 5.29
C SER A 132 21.31 -6.59 6.44
N PRO A 133 21.72 -6.47 7.71
CA PRO A 133 20.89 -6.87 8.87
C PRO A 133 19.48 -6.27 8.84
N GLN A 134 19.34 -5.10 8.21
CA GLN A 134 18.10 -4.38 8.01
C GLN A 134 17.07 -5.14 7.17
N THR A 135 17.54 -5.95 6.23
CA THR A 135 16.73 -6.86 5.41
C THR A 135 15.99 -7.88 6.26
N GLY A 136 16.67 -8.50 7.22
CA GLY A 136 16.07 -9.50 8.11
C GLY A 136 15.02 -8.89 9.03
N ILE A 137 15.30 -7.70 9.57
CA ILE A 137 14.36 -6.97 10.42
C ILE A 137 13.10 -6.59 9.64
N ASN A 138 13.22 -6.06 8.42
CA ASN A 138 12.06 -5.67 7.61
C ASN A 138 11.19 -6.86 7.23
N ALA A 139 11.81 -8.00 6.87
CA ALA A 139 11.09 -9.23 6.60
C ALA A 139 10.34 -9.73 7.85
N ALA A 140 10.99 -9.72 9.03
CA ALA A 140 10.36 -10.12 10.28
C ALA A 140 9.18 -9.21 10.67
N VAL A 141 9.37 -7.89 10.60
CA VAL A 141 8.32 -6.89 10.88
C VAL A 141 7.13 -7.11 9.96
N CYS A 142 7.34 -7.30 8.66
CA CYS A 142 6.23 -7.47 7.75
C CYS A 142 5.52 -8.81 7.93
N LEU A 143 6.25 -9.89 8.23
CA LEU A 143 5.64 -11.18 8.56
C LEU A 143 4.74 -11.08 9.80
N VAL A 144 5.17 -10.35 10.82
CA VAL A 144 4.37 -10.06 12.03
C VAL A 144 3.12 -9.27 11.68
N ILE A 145 3.23 -8.23 10.84
CA ILE A 145 2.08 -7.41 10.45
C ILE A 145 1.09 -8.24 9.63
N LEU A 146 1.55 -9.04 8.68
CA LEU A 146 0.69 -9.89 7.87
C LEU A 146 -0.05 -10.94 8.69
N THR A 147 0.65 -11.59 9.64
CA THR A 147 0.01 -12.55 10.53
C THR A 147 -1.00 -11.86 11.45
N ALA A 148 -0.65 -10.72 12.05
CA ALA A 148 -1.57 -9.93 12.86
C ALA A 148 -2.82 -9.53 12.06
N LEU A 149 -2.65 -9.04 10.84
CA LEU A 149 -3.73 -8.58 9.98
C LEU A 149 -4.61 -9.74 9.49
N PHE A 150 -4.01 -10.90 9.18
CA PHE A 150 -4.75 -12.12 8.86
C PHE A 150 -5.61 -12.58 10.03
N VAL A 151 -5.07 -12.56 11.26
CA VAL A 151 -5.81 -12.91 12.47
C VAL A 151 -6.93 -11.91 12.72
N VAL A 152 -6.65 -10.60 12.63
CA VAL A 152 -7.66 -9.56 12.80
C VAL A 152 -8.78 -9.74 11.79
N LEU A 153 -8.47 -9.84 10.49
CA LEU A 153 -9.50 -9.98 9.48
C LEU A 153 -10.26 -11.29 9.62
N ARG A 154 -9.62 -12.45 9.79
CA ARG A 154 -10.33 -13.74 9.78
C ARG A 154 -10.98 -14.13 11.10
N LYS A 155 -10.34 -13.85 12.24
CA LYS A 155 -10.76 -14.38 13.55
C LYS A 155 -11.55 -13.39 14.40
N THR A 156 -11.45 -12.08 14.16
CA THR A 156 -12.13 -11.07 15.01
C THR A 156 -13.56 -10.77 14.57
N PRO A 157 -14.44 -10.30 15.48
CA PRO A 157 -15.77 -9.80 15.11
C PRO A 157 -15.70 -8.61 14.16
N PHE A 158 -14.70 -7.73 14.32
CA PHE A 158 -14.48 -6.58 13.44
C PHE A 158 -14.27 -7.01 11.97
N GLY A 159 -13.42 -8.03 11.75
CA GLY A 159 -13.21 -8.59 10.42
C GLY A 159 -14.42 -9.32 9.84
N ARG A 160 -15.30 -9.89 10.68
CA ARG A 160 -16.61 -10.44 10.25
C ARG A 160 -17.53 -9.33 9.75
N SER A 161 -17.64 -8.24 10.50
CA SER A 161 -18.46 -7.09 10.11
C SER A 161 -17.97 -6.46 8.80
N MET A 162 -16.66 -6.33 8.61
CA MET A 162 -16.06 -5.89 7.35
C MET A 162 -16.47 -6.74 6.16
N ARG A 163 -16.39 -8.07 6.28
CA ARG A 163 -16.81 -8.99 5.21
C ARG A 163 -18.32 -8.93 4.95
N ALA A 164 -19.13 -8.76 5.99
CA ALA A 164 -20.58 -8.61 5.84
C ALA A 164 -20.93 -7.33 5.08
N SER A 165 -20.29 -6.20 5.41
CA SER A 165 -20.46 -4.93 4.70
C SER A 165 -19.93 -4.98 3.25
N ALA A 166 -18.86 -5.72 3.00
CA ALA A 166 -18.32 -5.96 1.66
C ALA A 166 -19.27 -6.79 0.77
N ALA A 167 -19.98 -7.76 1.35
CA ALA A 167 -20.89 -8.64 0.59
C ALA A 167 -22.21 -7.93 0.24
N ASN A 168 -22.81 -7.23 1.20
CA ASN A 168 -24.01 -6.42 0.96
C ASN A 168 -24.10 -5.28 1.99
N PRO A 169 -23.73 -4.04 1.63
CA PRO A 169 -23.76 -2.92 2.57
C PRO A 169 -25.18 -2.57 3.03
N VAL A 170 -26.19 -2.74 2.18
CA VAL A 170 -27.61 -2.48 2.52
C VAL A 170 -28.14 -3.57 3.46
N GLY A 171 -27.83 -4.83 3.17
CA GLY A 171 -28.19 -5.95 4.05
C GLY A 171 -27.48 -5.86 5.40
N ALA A 172 -26.22 -5.44 5.43
CA ALA A 172 -25.45 -5.27 6.66
C ALA A 172 -26.02 -4.17 7.56
N SER A 173 -26.43 -3.03 6.99
CA SER A 173 -27.02 -1.93 7.77
C SER A 173 -28.36 -2.32 8.39
N LEU A 174 -29.18 -3.12 7.69
CA LEU A 174 -30.43 -3.67 8.24
C LEU A 174 -30.20 -4.65 9.40
N ASN A 175 -29.04 -5.31 9.44
CA ASN A 175 -28.63 -6.19 10.54
C ASN A 175 -27.94 -5.41 11.69
N GLY A 176 -28.04 -4.07 11.72
CA GLY A 176 -27.48 -3.23 12.77
C GLY A 176 -25.95 -3.02 12.67
N ILE A 177 -25.32 -3.42 11.56
CA ILE A 177 -23.89 -3.21 11.36
C ILE A 177 -23.65 -1.75 10.94
N PRO A 178 -22.84 -0.96 11.68
CA PRO A 178 -22.58 0.43 11.34
C PRO A 178 -21.59 0.52 10.16
N VAL A 179 -22.08 0.34 8.94
CA VAL A 179 -21.28 0.34 7.69
C VAL A 179 -20.37 1.56 7.59
N ARG A 180 -20.89 2.74 7.98
CA ARG A 180 -20.14 4.00 7.97
C ARG A 180 -18.93 4.00 8.91
N GLN A 181 -19.05 3.38 10.09
CA GLN A 181 -17.93 3.24 11.03
C GLN A 181 -16.90 2.24 10.52
N ILE A 182 -17.36 1.18 9.85
CA ILE A 182 -16.48 0.17 9.26
C ILE A 182 -15.65 0.78 8.13
N TRP A 183 -16.28 1.56 7.24
CA TRP A 183 -15.57 2.30 6.19
C TRP A 183 -14.51 3.21 6.78
N PHE A 184 -14.88 3.98 7.81
CA PHE A 184 -13.94 4.86 8.49
C PHE A 184 -12.77 4.10 9.12
N ALA A 185 -13.04 2.97 9.77
CA ALA A 185 -12.00 2.12 10.34
C ALA A 185 -11.09 1.50 9.27
N THR A 186 -11.60 1.22 8.06
CA THR A 186 -10.78 0.80 6.93
C THR A 186 -9.78 1.89 6.51
N TYR A 187 -10.19 3.16 6.47
CA TYR A 187 -9.28 4.27 6.19
C TYR A 187 -8.16 4.38 7.24
N LEU A 188 -8.50 4.25 8.52
CA LEU A 188 -7.51 4.27 9.61
C LEU A 188 -6.50 3.12 9.53
N LEU A 189 -6.98 1.91 9.22
CA LEU A 189 -6.09 0.78 8.95
C LEU A 189 -5.23 1.02 7.71
N GLY A 190 -5.78 1.70 6.70
CA GLY A 190 -5.05 2.14 5.52
C GLY A 190 -3.87 3.04 5.86
N GLY A 191 -4.11 4.09 6.64
CA GLY A 191 -3.07 5.00 7.12
C GLY A 191 -2.03 4.31 7.98
N LEU A 192 -2.46 3.43 8.89
CA LEU A 192 -1.54 2.66 9.73
C LEU A 192 -0.60 1.78 8.90
N LEU A 193 -1.14 1.03 7.93
CA LEU A 193 -0.34 0.15 7.07
C LEU A 193 0.55 0.95 6.12
N ALA A 194 0.06 2.05 5.55
CA ALA A 194 0.85 2.95 4.72
C ALA A 194 1.99 3.61 5.51
N GLY A 195 1.73 3.99 6.76
CA GLY A 195 2.75 4.51 7.67
C GLY A 195 3.86 3.52 7.95
N VAL A 196 3.50 2.29 8.28
CA VAL A 196 4.50 1.23 8.50
C VAL A 196 5.26 0.91 7.21
N ALA A 197 4.58 0.85 6.06
CA ALA A 197 5.23 0.66 4.77
C ALA A 197 6.21 1.79 4.46
N GLY A 198 5.85 3.05 4.71
CA GLY A 198 6.72 4.21 4.52
C GLY A 198 7.98 4.15 5.39
N VAL A 199 7.84 3.80 6.67
CA VAL A 199 9.00 3.61 7.57
C VAL A 199 9.91 2.50 7.07
N LEU A 200 9.36 1.37 6.60
CA LEU A 200 10.15 0.29 6.01
C LEU A 200 10.88 0.75 4.74
N ILE A 201 10.22 1.54 3.87
CA ILE A 201 10.80 2.09 2.65
C ILE A 201 11.97 3.03 2.96
N LEU A 202 11.81 3.95 3.93
CA LEU A 202 12.87 4.86 4.38
C LEU A 202 14.16 4.11 4.73
N TYR A 203 13.99 2.96 5.39
CA TYR A 203 15.05 2.12 5.90
C TYR A 203 15.57 1.07 4.91
N THR A 204 14.95 0.91 3.74
CA THR A 204 15.40 -0.07 2.74
C THR A 204 15.99 0.62 1.52
N THR A 205 15.20 1.45 0.84
CA THR A 205 15.55 2.11 -0.42
C THR A 205 15.76 3.60 -0.27
N GLY A 206 15.27 4.18 0.83
CA GLY A 206 14.99 5.61 0.89
C GLY A 206 13.81 5.98 -0.02
N ALA A 207 13.29 7.18 0.15
CA ALA A 207 12.25 7.74 -0.70
C ALA A 207 12.41 9.25 -0.84
N ASP A 208 12.03 9.75 -2.01
CA ASP A 208 11.94 11.17 -2.28
C ASP A 208 10.56 11.69 -1.88
N TYR A 209 10.46 12.97 -1.51
CA TYR A 209 9.18 13.57 -1.16
C TYR A 209 8.19 13.65 -2.33
N SER A 210 8.70 13.64 -3.58
CA SER A 210 7.89 13.59 -4.82
C SER A 210 7.51 12.16 -5.24
N SER A 211 7.84 11.15 -4.44
CA SER A 211 7.54 9.75 -4.76
C SER A 211 6.13 9.31 -4.34
N ALA A 212 5.31 10.20 -3.78
CA ALA A 212 3.99 9.87 -3.24
C ALA A 212 3.10 9.23 -4.30
N PHE A 213 2.97 9.87 -5.46
CA PHE A 213 2.17 9.34 -6.56
C PHE A 213 2.72 8.01 -7.10
N THR A 214 4.05 7.90 -7.19
CA THR A 214 4.72 6.67 -7.64
C THR A 214 4.41 5.51 -6.69
N LEU A 215 4.55 5.71 -5.38
CA LEU A 215 4.22 4.70 -4.36
C LEU A 215 2.74 4.30 -4.38
N THR A 216 1.84 5.26 -4.62
CA THR A 216 0.42 4.94 -4.85
C THR A 216 0.25 4.01 -6.05
N ILE A 217 0.92 4.27 -7.17
CA ILE A 217 0.85 3.40 -8.35
C ILE A 217 1.39 1.99 -8.04
N TRP A 218 2.50 1.88 -7.31
CA TRP A 218 3.06 0.58 -6.94
C TRP A 218 2.10 -0.22 -6.05
N GLY A 219 1.52 0.40 -5.03
CA GLY A 219 0.52 -0.25 -4.17
C GLY A 219 -0.76 -0.62 -4.92
N PHE A 220 -1.30 0.31 -5.70
CA PHE A 220 -2.52 0.09 -6.48
C PHE A 220 -2.33 -0.97 -7.57
N GLY A 221 -1.26 -0.88 -8.35
CA GLY A 221 -0.93 -1.84 -9.39
C GLY A 221 -0.72 -3.25 -8.82
N SER A 222 -0.04 -3.35 -7.68
CA SER A 222 0.12 -4.60 -6.94
C SER A 222 -1.23 -5.19 -6.49
N ALA A 223 -2.16 -4.37 -6.01
CA ALA A 223 -3.49 -4.81 -5.58
C ALA A 223 -4.36 -5.35 -6.73
N ILE A 224 -4.15 -4.86 -7.96
CA ILE A 224 -4.93 -5.25 -9.13
C ILE A 224 -4.55 -6.63 -9.65
N ILE A 225 -3.26 -7.00 -9.61
CA ILE A 225 -2.75 -8.18 -10.32
C ILE A 225 -3.53 -9.46 -10.02
N PHE A 226 -3.83 -9.70 -8.74
CA PHE A 226 -4.60 -10.87 -8.31
C PHE A 226 -6.03 -10.57 -7.86
N GLY A 227 -6.50 -9.36 -8.15
CA GLY A 227 -7.85 -8.88 -7.86
C GLY A 227 -7.98 -8.13 -6.53
N MET A 228 -8.68 -6.99 -6.60
CA MET A 228 -8.83 -6.04 -5.51
C MET A 228 -9.78 -6.50 -4.40
N ASN A 229 -10.60 -7.54 -4.63
CA ASN A 229 -11.62 -7.99 -3.67
C ASN A 229 -11.07 -8.86 -2.53
N SER A 230 -9.78 -9.21 -2.54
CA SER A 230 -9.18 -10.00 -1.46
C SER A 230 -7.86 -9.37 -1.01
N PRO A 231 -7.78 -8.87 0.23
CA PRO A 231 -6.56 -8.24 0.75
C PRO A 231 -5.32 -9.14 0.68
N LEU A 232 -5.51 -10.44 0.90
CA LEU A 232 -4.42 -11.41 0.85
C LEU A 232 -3.90 -11.65 -0.59
N ARG A 233 -4.79 -11.55 -1.59
CA ARG A 233 -4.39 -11.63 -3.00
C ARG A 233 -3.65 -10.38 -3.43
N GLY A 234 -4.10 -9.20 -2.99
CA GLY A 234 -3.39 -7.94 -3.24
C GLY A 234 -1.96 -7.94 -2.70
N PHE A 235 -1.75 -8.48 -1.50
CA PHE A 235 -0.41 -8.65 -0.94
C PHE A 235 0.49 -9.55 -1.81
N ALA A 236 -0.03 -10.69 -2.28
CA ALA A 236 0.71 -11.58 -3.18
C ALA A 236 1.07 -10.88 -4.50
N GLY A 237 0.26 -9.93 -4.96
CA GLY A 237 0.56 -9.13 -6.17
C GLY A 237 1.78 -8.24 -5.94
N GLY A 238 1.89 -7.63 -4.76
CA GLY A 238 3.07 -6.87 -4.37
C GLY A 238 4.34 -7.70 -4.39
N LEU A 239 4.30 -8.92 -3.86
CA LEU A 239 5.43 -9.85 -3.91
C LEU A 239 5.93 -10.08 -5.34
N ILE A 240 5.02 -10.28 -6.29
CA ILE A 240 5.39 -10.49 -7.69
C ILE A 240 5.97 -9.23 -8.30
N ILE A 241 5.32 -8.07 -8.10
CA ILE A 241 5.83 -6.81 -8.63
C ILE A 241 7.25 -6.53 -8.13
N GLY A 242 7.50 -6.71 -6.83
CA GLY A 242 8.83 -6.49 -6.25
C GLY A 242 9.88 -7.46 -6.78
N MET A 243 9.52 -8.74 -6.98
CA MET A 243 10.41 -9.73 -7.60
C MET A 243 10.76 -9.36 -9.05
N VAL A 244 9.75 -8.98 -9.84
CA VAL A 244 9.96 -8.55 -11.24
C VAL A 244 10.85 -7.32 -11.27
N GLN A 245 10.58 -6.32 -10.43
CA GLN A 245 11.38 -5.10 -10.37
C GLN A 245 12.84 -5.37 -9.99
N ALA A 246 13.10 -6.22 -9.00
CA ALA A 246 14.46 -6.52 -8.59
C ALA A 246 15.23 -7.30 -9.66
N LEU A 247 14.58 -8.27 -10.33
CA LEU A 247 15.20 -8.99 -11.45
C LEU A 247 15.50 -8.04 -12.61
N CYS A 248 14.58 -7.15 -12.96
CA CYS A 248 14.82 -6.14 -13.99
C CYS A 248 15.96 -5.19 -13.60
N SER A 249 16.07 -4.79 -12.33
CA SER A 249 17.16 -3.93 -11.86
C SER A 249 18.54 -4.59 -11.90
N GLY A 250 18.59 -5.93 -11.87
CA GLY A 250 19.84 -6.68 -11.94
C GLY A 250 20.35 -6.90 -13.36
N TYR A 251 19.43 -7.10 -14.31
CA TYR A 251 19.79 -7.48 -15.69
C TYR A 251 19.64 -6.34 -16.71
N LEU A 252 18.93 -5.26 -16.40
CA LEU A 252 18.67 -4.17 -17.33
C LEU A 252 19.15 -2.80 -16.82
N PRO A 253 19.43 -1.83 -17.73
CA PRO A 253 19.73 -0.45 -17.35
C PRO A 253 18.59 0.20 -16.54
N GLY A 254 18.95 1.03 -15.56
CA GLY A 254 18.06 1.48 -14.47
C GLY A 254 16.70 2.08 -14.87
N ALA A 255 16.58 2.70 -16.05
CA ALA A 255 15.29 3.22 -16.54
C ALA A 255 14.25 2.12 -16.84
N TRP A 256 14.71 0.93 -17.26
CA TRP A 256 13.84 -0.20 -17.57
C TRP A 256 13.37 -0.94 -16.32
N ALA A 257 14.10 -0.80 -15.21
CA ALA A 257 13.78 -1.45 -13.94
C ALA A 257 12.44 -0.99 -13.37
N THR A 258 12.04 0.27 -13.59
CA THR A 258 10.75 0.81 -13.16
C THR A 258 9.68 0.71 -14.25
N ALA A 259 10.07 0.79 -15.53
CA ALA A 259 9.14 0.73 -16.65
C ALA A 259 8.51 -0.67 -16.83
N ILE A 260 9.28 -1.75 -16.68
CA ILE A 260 8.78 -3.11 -16.93
C ILE A 260 7.68 -3.51 -15.96
N PRO A 261 7.82 -3.33 -14.63
CA PRO A 261 6.72 -3.62 -13.72
C PRO A 261 5.45 -2.81 -14.00
N LEU A 262 5.59 -1.55 -14.43
CA LEU A 262 4.45 -0.73 -14.87
C LEU A 262 3.76 -1.33 -16.09
N VAL A 263 4.53 -1.80 -17.09
CA VAL A 263 3.98 -2.51 -18.25
C VAL A 263 3.26 -3.78 -17.82
N VAL A 264 3.79 -4.54 -16.86
CA VAL A 264 3.12 -5.73 -16.30
C VAL A 264 1.78 -5.35 -15.68
N ILE A 265 1.73 -4.27 -14.89
CA ILE A 265 0.46 -3.74 -14.34
C ILE A 265 -0.53 -3.42 -15.49
N PHE A 266 -0.08 -2.71 -16.52
CA PHE A 266 -0.91 -2.35 -17.68
C PHE A 266 -1.45 -3.57 -18.44
N VAL A 267 -0.61 -4.59 -18.66
CA VAL A 267 -1.00 -5.84 -19.34
C VAL A 267 -2.03 -6.59 -18.52
N VAL A 268 -1.84 -6.70 -17.21
CA VAL A 268 -2.82 -7.38 -16.35
C VAL A 268 -4.13 -6.60 -16.29
N LEU A 269 -4.08 -5.26 -16.27
CA LEU A 269 -5.27 -4.41 -16.35
C LEU A 269 -6.05 -4.59 -17.65
N SER A 270 -5.36 -4.68 -18.79
CA SER A 270 -6.03 -4.88 -20.09
C SER A 270 -6.66 -6.26 -20.20
N MET A 271 -5.98 -7.31 -19.71
CA MET A 271 -6.52 -8.67 -19.67
C MET A 271 -7.69 -8.81 -18.68
N GLY A 272 -7.62 -8.16 -17.52
CA GLY A 272 -8.66 -8.21 -16.49
C GLY A 272 -10.00 -7.63 -16.95
N ARG A 273 -9.98 -6.52 -17.72
CA ARG A 273 -11.20 -5.96 -18.34
C ARG A 273 -11.76 -6.87 -19.44
N MET A 274 -10.92 -7.64 -20.12
CA MET A 274 -11.39 -8.53 -21.20
C MET A 274 -12.32 -9.63 -20.68
N ASN A 275 -12.14 -10.10 -19.44
CA ASN A 275 -13.03 -11.09 -18.83
C ASN A 275 -14.42 -10.55 -18.44
N GLN A 276 -14.56 -9.23 -18.17
CA GLN A 276 -15.86 -8.66 -17.85
C GLN A 276 -16.70 -8.41 -19.12
N ILE A 277 -16.08 -7.96 -20.21
CA ILE A 277 -16.77 -7.71 -21.49
C ILE A 277 -17.32 -9.01 -22.09
N VAL A 278 -16.64 -10.14 -21.89
CA VAL A 278 -17.13 -11.46 -22.34
C VAL A 278 -18.30 -11.97 -21.49
N SER A 279 -18.38 -11.62 -20.19
CA SER A 279 -19.45 -12.09 -19.31
C SER A 279 -20.77 -11.31 -19.44
N THR A 280 -20.73 -10.08 -19.95
CA THR A 280 -21.94 -9.25 -20.15
C THR A 280 -22.61 -9.47 -21.50
N GLY A 281 -22.01 -10.28 -22.39
CA GLY A 281 -22.60 -10.67 -23.67
C GLY A 281 -23.59 -11.85 -23.61
N GLY A 282 -23.92 -12.35 -22.40
CA GLY A 282 -24.65 -13.61 -22.22
C GLY A 282 -25.92 -13.53 -21.35
N ARG A 283 -26.51 -12.35 -21.15
CA ARG A 283 -27.83 -12.23 -20.50
C ARG A 283 -28.70 -11.23 -21.27
N VAL A 284 -29.37 -11.76 -22.29
CA VAL A 284 -30.66 -11.28 -22.79
C VAL A 284 -31.74 -11.82 -21.87
#